data_AF-A0A662HYR7-F1
#
_entry.id   AF-A0A662HYR7-F1
#
_cell.length_a   1.000
_cell.length_b   1.000
_cell.length_c   1.000
_cell.angle_alpha   90.00
_cell.angle_beta   90.00
_cell.angle_gamma   90.00
#
_symmetry.space_group_name_H-M   'P 1'
#
loop_
_entity.id
_entity.type
_entity.pdbx_description
1 polymer ?
#
loop_
_entity_poly.entity_id
_entity_poly.type
_entity_poly.pdbx_seq_one_letter_code
_entity_poly.pdbx_strand_id
1 'polypeptide(L)'
;MSEAIKKYIIGTYVITFVYRQQKEGGVLRYISIRPLSPYDAEFLKTMIEIPLDWSFEKSSGTVKFWPQTISEKISSDIEKTVITQLFRIVPEIRRELSEKTLIEKLVEKGWLVSSQNKIIIGRKSLEVDGYEGYFEVILEKNEAWYVMHVKIKIIESDFNKYRRIRLRLQEILRGKIDDQYPFLTLEVELGEYIVPEILKKLDEIYDKVRGVVLG
;
A
#
# COMPACT_ATOMS: atom_id res chain seq x y z
N MET A 1 -17.95 1.09 -23.38
CA MET A 1 -17.77 0.22 -22.19
C MET A 1 -16.40 0.55 -21.62
N SER A 2 -16.32 0.88 -20.32
CA SER A 2 -15.07 1.23 -19.63
C SER A 2 -14.36 0.00 -19.08
N GLU A 3 -13.03 -0.01 -19.21
CA GLU A 3 -12.16 -0.95 -18.50
C GLU A 3 -11.53 -0.25 -17.31
N ALA A 4 -11.45 -0.93 -16.17
CA ALA A 4 -10.70 -0.49 -15.01
C ALA A 4 -9.41 -1.30 -14.92
N ILE A 5 -8.28 -0.61 -14.83
CA ILE A 5 -6.95 -1.23 -14.78
C ILE A 5 -6.33 -0.93 -13.43
N LYS A 6 -5.91 -1.98 -12.73
CA LYS A 6 -5.08 -1.87 -11.52
C LYS A 6 -3.71 -2.46 -11.79
N LYS A 7 -2.68 -1.72 -11.40
CA LYS A 7 -1.28 -2.05 -11.72
C LYS A 7 -0.43 -1.96 -10.47
N TYR A 8 0.29 -3.03 -10.19
CA TYR A 8 1.28 -3.13 -9.13
C TYR A 8 2.67 -3.25 -9.73
N ILE A 9 3.62 -2.49 -9.19
CA ILE A 9 5.03 -2.50 -9.60
C ILE A 9 5.86 -2.91 -8.39
N ILE A 10 6.53 -4.07 -8.48
CA ILE A 10 7.28 -4.68 -7.39
C ILE A 10 8.68 -5.01 -7.91
N GLY A 11 9.65 -4.15 -7.63
CA GLY A 11 10.97 -4.23 -8.27
C GLY A 11 10.84 -4.16 -9.80
N THR A 12 11.31 -5.18 -10.49
CA THR A 12 11.19 -5.31 -11.96
C THR A 12 9.86 -5.92 -12.41
N TYR A 13 9.03 -6.41 -11.48
CA TYR A 13 7.78 -7.08 -11.78
C TYR A 13 6.64 -6.06 -11.93
N VAL A 14 5.83 -6.27 -12.96
CA VAL A 14 4.60 -5.53 -13.23
C VAL A 14 3.47 -6.52 -13.27
N ILE A 15 2.53 -6.37 -12.34
CA ILE A 15 1.32 -7.17 -12.23
C ILE A 15 0.15 -6.24 -12.57
N THR A 16 -0.66 -6.63 -13.55
CA THR A 16 -1.77 -5.81 -14.04
C THR A 16 -3.04 -6.62 -14.05
N PHE A 17 -4.07 -6.11 -13.37
CA PHE A 17 -5.42 -6.65 -13.33
C PHE A 17 -6.30 -5.78 -14.22
N VAL A 18 -6.95 -6.41 -15.19
CA VAL A 18 -7.87 -5.71 -16.10
C VAL A 18 -9.28 -6.16 -15.84
N TYR A 19 -10.13 -5.22 -15.46
CA TYR A 19 -11.53 -5.45 -15.14
C TYR A 19 -12.43 -4.80 -16.20
N ARG A 20 -13.47 -5.52 -16.61
CA ARG A 20 -14.58 -4.97 -17.39
C ARG A 20 -15.65 -4.46 -16.43
N GLN A 21 -16.04 -3.19 -16.53
CA GLN A 21 -17.15 -2.69 -15.74
C GLN A 21 -18.49 -3.26 -16.24
N GLN A 22 -19.29 -3.76 -15.30
CA GLN A 22 -20.68 -4.18 -15.46
C GLN A 22 -21.58 -3.42 -14.47
N LYS A 23 -22.90 -3.50 -14.66
CA LYS A 23 -23.90 -2.79 -13.83
C LYS A 23 -23.81 -3.11 -12.33
N GLU A 24 -23.33 -4.31 -11.97
CA GLU A 24 -23.22 -4.78 -10.58
C GLU A 24 -21.77 -4.89 -10.07
N GLY A 25 -20.78 -4.33 -10.78
CA GLY A 25 -19.37 -4.39 -10.38
C GLY A 25 -18.40 -4.66 -11.54
N GLY A 26 -17.12 -4.81 -11.21
CA GLY A 26 -16.07 -5.16 -12.18
C GLY A 26 -15.90 -6.67 -12.30
N VAL A 27 -15.79 -7.19 -13.53
CA VAL A 27 -15.44 -8.60 -13.79
C VAL A 27 -14.01 -8.67 -14.30
N LEU A 28 -13.16 -9.49 -13.68
CA LEU A 28 -11.77 -9.69 -14.12
C LEU A 28 -11.76 -10.28 -15.52
N ARG A 29 -11.13 -9.59 -16.48
CA ARG A 29 -10.89 -10.12 -17.83
C ARG A 29 -9.63 -10.95 -17.89
N TYR A 30 -8.54 -10.41 -17.37
CA TYR A 30 -7.25 -11.09 -17.35
C TYR A 30 -6.31 -10.45 -16.33
N ILE A 31 -5.30 -11.24 -15.95
CA ILE A 31 -4.14 -10.82 -15.17
C ILE A 31 -2.94 -10.90 -16.08
N SER A 32 -2.10 -9.87 -16.10
CA SER A 32 -0.84 -9.85 -16.84
C SER A 32 0.31 -9.67 -15.88
N ILE A 33 1.31 -10.54 -15.95
CA ILE A 33 2.49 -10.51 -15.07
C ILE A 33 3.74 -10.52 -15.95
N ARG A 34 4.66 -9.58 -15.71
CA ARG A 34 5.96 -9.54 -16.40
C ARG A 34 7.09 -9.02 -15.49
N PRO A 35 8.29 -9.60 -15.57
CA PRO A 35 8.56 -10.90 -16.15
C PRO A 35 7.89 -12.00 -15.32
N LEU A 36 7.49 -13.12 -15.93
CA LEU A 36 7.12 -14.34 -15.21
C LEU A 36 7.52 -15.56 -16.05
N SER A 37 8.15 -16.55 -15.42
CA SER A 37 8.52 -17.77 -16.15
C SER A 37 7.27 -18.64 -16.39
N PRO A 38 7.24 -19.44 -17.48
CA PRO A 38 6.19 -20.44 -17.69
C PRO A 38 6.06 -21.43 -16.51
N TYR A 39 7.17 -21.74 -15.84
CA TYR A 39 7.19 -22.63 -14.69
C TYR A 39 6.42 -22.00 -13.51
N ASP A 40 6.78 -20.78 -13.13
CA ASP A 40 6.10 -20.04 -12.05
C ASP A 40 4.62 -19.80 -12.38
N ALA A 41 4.29 -19.66 -13.67
CA ALA A 41 2.91 -19.51 -14.11
C ALA A 41 2.05 -20.74 -13.80
N GLU A 42 2.59 -21.95 -14.00
CA GLU A 42 1.90 -23.19 -13.65
C GLU A 42 1.73 -23.33 -12.12
N PHE A 43 2.74 -22.98 -11.33
CA PHE A 43 2.60 -22.94 -9.87
C PHE A 43 1.55 -21.93 -9.44
N LEU A 44 1.56 -20.73 -10.03
CA LEU A 44 0.58 -19.71 -9.70
C LEU A 44 -0.85 -20.17 -10.04
N LYS A 45 -1.05 -20.77 -11.22
CA LYS A 45 -2.34 -21.34 -11.64
C LYS A 45 -2.84 -22.40 -10.67
N THR A 46 -1.96 -23.29 -10.18
CA THR A 46 -2.37 -24.36 -9.26
C THR A 46 -2.64 -23.87 -7.84
N MET A 47 -2.01 -22.78 -7.40
CA MET A 47 -2.21 -22.22 -6.06
C MET A 47 -3.39 -21.25 -5.98
N ILE A 48 -3.80 -20.66 -7.10
CA ILE A 48 -5.00 -19.83 -7.16
C ILE A 48 -6.18 -20.77 -7.35
N GLU A 49 -7.12 -20.78 -6.39
CA GLU A 49 -8.33 -21.61 -6.42
C GLU A 49 -9.38 -21.15 -7.46
N ILE A 50 -8.93 -20.45 -8.51
CA ILE A 50 -9.74 -19.99 -9.63
C ILE A 50 -9.24 -20.67 -10.90
N PRO A 51 -10.13 -21.31 -11.69
CA PRO A 51 -9.75 -21.90 -12.96
C PRO A 51 -9.25 -20.83 -13.94
N LEU A 52 -7.94 -20.80 -14.18
CA LEU A 52 -7.27 -19.88 -15.09
C LEU A 52 -6.61 -20.64 -16.24
N ASP A 53 -6.77 -20.16 -17.47
CA ASP A 53 -5.88 -20.49 -18.58
C ASP A 53 -4.79 -19.44 -18.69
N TRP A 54 -3.62 -19.80 -19.21
CA TRP A 54 -2.54 -18.84 -19.38
C TRP A 54 -1.77 -19.04 -20.69
N SER A 55 -1.12 -17.97 -21.15
CA SER A 55 -0.18 -18.01 -22.27
C SER A 55 1.05 -17.16 -21.96
N PHE A 56 2.16 -17.50 -22.61
CA PHE A 56 3.44 -16.83 -22.43
C PHE A 56 3.92 -16.19 -23.72
N GLU A 57 4.22 -14.90 -23.64
CA GLU A 57 4.84 -14.13 -24.71
C GLU A 57 6.35 -14.04 -24.48
N LYS A 58 7.12 -14.83 -25.25
CA LYS A 58 8.57 -14.97 -25.08
C LYS A 58 9.35 -13.66 -25.28
N SER A 59 8.90 -12.79 -26.17
CA SER A 59 9.58 -11.51 -26.48
C SER A 59 9.54 -10.52 -25.30
N SER A 60 8.45 -10.53 -24.53
CA SER A 60 8.23 -9.61 -23.42
C SER A 60 8.40 -10.26 -22.04
N GLY A 61 8.52 -11.59 -21.99
CA GLY A 61 8.50 -12.36 -20.75
C GLY A 61 7.17 -12.27 -20.01
N THR A 62 6.09 -11.95 -20.72
CA THR A 62 4.78 -11.69 -20.13
C THR A 62 3.96 -12.97 -20.10
N VAL A 63 3.37 -13.27 -18.94
CA VAL A 63 2.32 -14.27 -18.81
C VAL A 63 0.99 -13.56 -18.66
N LYS A 64 -0.01 -14.00 -19.42
CA LYS A 64 -1.39 -13.56 -19.27
C LYS A 64 -2.25 -14.71 -18.78
N PHE A 65 -3.08 -14.48 -17.77
CA PHE A 65 -4.04 -15.42 -17.22
C PHE A 65 -5.46 -14.96 -17.52
N TRP A 66 -6.34 -15.87 -17.95
CA TRP A 66 -7.76 -15.62 -18.20
C TRP A 66 -8.62 -16.58 -17.39
N PRO A 67 -9.67 -16.09 -16.71
CA PRO A 67 -10.65 -16.96 -16.07
C PRO A 67 -11.41 -17.78 -17.11
N GLN A 68 -11.52 -19.09 -16.87
CA GLN A 68 -12.27 -20.00 -17.74
C GLN A 68 -13.78 -19.72 -17.67
N THR A 69 -14.28 -19.30 -16.52
CA THR A 69 -15.69 -18.92 -16.30
C THR A 69 -15.81 -17.42 -16.04
N ILE A 70 -16.48 -16.72 -16.96
CA ILE A 70 -16.72 -15.26 -16.91
C ILE A 70 -17.77 -14.88 -15.83
N SER A 71 -18.43 -15.87 -15.24
CA SER A 71 -19.67 -15.72 -14.46
C SER A 71 -19.50 -15.49 -12.96
N GLU A 72 -18.33 -15.75 -12.40
CA GLU A 72 -18.13 -15.53 -10.97
C GLU A 72 -17.77 -14.05 -10.75
N LYS A 73 -18.46 -13.40 -9.82
CA LYS A 73 -17.99 -12.15 -9.21
C LYS A 73 -16.65 -12.49 -8.56
N ILE A 74 -15.58 -12.44 -9.35
CA ILE A 74 -14.22 -12.68 -8.87
C ILE A 74 -14.02 -11.64 -7.77
N SER A 75 -13.83 -12.15 -6.56
CA SER A 75 -13.90 -11.35 -5.35
C SER A 75 -12.89 -10.21 -5.39
N SER A 76 -13.14 -9.18 -4.58
CA SER A 76 -12.19 -8.10 -4.32
C SER A 76 -10.80 -8.59 -3.88
N ASP A 77 -10.67 -9.85 -3.48
CA ASP A 77 -9.45 -10.43 -2.93
C ASP A 77 -8.57 -11.16 -3.96
N ILE A 78 -8.96 -11.25 -5.24
CA ILE A 78 -8.09 -11.90 -6.25
C ILE A 78 -6.72 -11.22 -6.36
N GLU A 79 -6.67 -9.89 -6.20
CA GLU A 79 -5.42 -9.12 -6.18
C GLU A 79 -4.53 -9.57 -5.03
N LYS A 80 -5.10 -9.69 -3.83
CA LYS A 80 -4.40 -10.17 -2.64
C LYS A 80 -3.91 -11.59 -2.81
N THR A 81 -4.77 -12.49 -3.27
CA THR A 81 -4.43 -13.89 -3.50
C THR A 81 -3.27 -14.02 -4.48
N VAL A 82 -3.34 -13.38 -5.65
CA VAL A 82 -2.29 -13.44 -6.68
C VAL A 82 -0.97 -12.89 -6.15
N ILE A 83 -0.99 -11.72 -5.51
CA ILE A 83 0.23 -11.10 -4.97
C ILE A 83 0.83 -11.94 -3.84
N THR A 84 0.00 -12.49 -2.96
CA THR A 84 0.44 -13.41 -1.89
C THR A 84 1.06 -14.68 -2.46
N GLN A 85 0.47 -15.30 -3.49
CA GLN A 85 1.06 -16.49 -4.09
C GLN A 85 2.36 -16.17 -4.82
N LEU A 86 2.42 -15.04 -5.53
CA LEU A 86 3.66 -14.56 -6.13
C LEU A 86 4.76 -14.30 -5.09
N PHE A 87 4.41 -13.73 -3.94
CA PHE A 87 5.33 -13.56 -2.81
C PHE A 87 5.87 -14.90 -2.28
N ARG A 88 5.07 -15.97 -2.37
CA ARG A 88 5.49 -17.32 -1.95
C ARG A 88 6.39 -17.99 -2.99
N ILE A 89 6.12 -17.86 -4.28
CA ILE A 89 6.82 -18.63 -5.32
C ILE A 89 7.98 -17.87 -5.99
N VAL A 90 7.95 -16.53 -6.03
CA VAL A 90 8.96 -15.70 -6.71
C VAL A 90 9.89 -15.05 -5.67
N PRO A 91 11.15 -15.49 -5.53
CA PRO A 91 12.08 -14.98 -4.52
C PRO A 91 12.33 -13.48 -4.60
N GLU A 92 12.34 -12.91 -5.79
CA GLU A 92 12.55 -11.48 -6.04
C GLU A 92 11.37 -10.66 -5.51
N ILE A 93 10.13 -11.09 -5.78
CA ILE A 93 8.93 -10.46 -5.22
C ILE A 93 8.95 -10.60 -3.69
N ARG A 94 9.35 -11.77 -3.18
CA ARG A 94 9.49 -11.99 -1.73
C ARG A 94 10.46 -11.01 -1.09
N ARG A 95 11.61 -10.79 -1.74
CA ARG A 95 12.62 -9.83 -1.29
C ARG A 95 12.04 -8.42 -1.27
N GLU A 96 11.46 -7.96 -2.38
CA GLU A 96 10.93 -6.59 -2.50
C GLU A 96 9.78 -6.27 -1.54
N LEU A 97 8.94 -7.26 -1.20
CA LEU A 97 7.84 -7.11 -0.23
C LEU A 97 8.25 -7.46 1.21
N SER A 98 9.52 -7.83 1.42
CA SER A 98 10.00 -8.21 2.75
C SER A 98 10.00 -7.03 3.71
N GLU A 99 9.86 -7.36 4.99
CA GLU A 99 9.98 -6.38 6.08
C GLU A 99 11.36 -5.73 6.08
N LYS A 100 12.40 -6.50 5.79
CA LYS A 100 13.78 -5.98 5.67
C LYS A 100 13.85 -4.87 4.62
N THR A 101 13.34 -5.11 3.41
CA THR A 101 13.35 -4.11 2.34
C THR A 101 12.49 -2.88 2.67
N LEU A 102 11.36 -3.05 3.34
CA LEU A 102 10.56 -1.94 3.83
C LEU A 102 11.33 -1.08 4.85
N ILE A 103 11.96 -1.71 5.84
CA ILE A 103 12.77 -1.01 6.86
C ILE A 103 13.93 -0.27 6.22
N GLU A 104 14.68 -0.92 5.33
CA GLU A 104 15.80 -0.30 4.59
C GLU A 104 15.33 0.96 3.84
N LYS A 105 14.24 0.86 3.06
CA LYS A 105 13.70 1.99 2.30
C LYS A 105 13.15 3.11 3.20
N LEU A 106 12.61 2.79 4.38
CA LEU A 106 12.18 3.79 5.35
C LEU A 106 13.39 4.52 5.96
N VAL A 107 14.42 3.79 6.36
CA VAL A 107 15.66 4.37 6.91
C VAL A 107 16.36 5.26 5.88
N GLU A 108 16.46 4.82 4.62
CA GLU A 108 16.99 5.64 3.51
C GLU A 108 16.23 6.95 3.33
N LYS A 109 14.93 6.97 3.63
CA LYS A 109 14.07 8.16 3.60
C LYS A 109 14.10 8.99 4.89
N GLY A 110 15.02 8.69 5.81
CA GLY A 110 15.23 9.42 7.06
C GLY A 110 14.20 9.11 8.15
N TRP A 111 13.59 7.93 8.12
CA TRP A 111 12.72 7.47 9.21
C TRP A 111 13.54 6.77 10.30
N LEU A 112 13.18 7.02 11.55
CA LEU A 112 13.60 6.20 12.69
C LEU A 112 12.66 5.00 12.78
N VAL A 113 13.18 3.79 12.64
CA VAL A 113 12.37 2.58 12.52
C VAL A 113 12.70 1.59 13.63
N SER A 114 11.65 1.01 14.21
CA SER A 114 11.73 -0.14 15.11
C SER A 114 10.78 -1.24 14.63
N SER A 115 11.17 -2.50 14.75
CA SER A 115 10.30 -3.63 14.43
C SER A 115 10.29 -4.66 15.56
N GLN A 116 9.09 -5.05 15.99
CA GLN A 116 8.86 -6.10 16.97
C GLN A 116 7.55 -6.84 16.66
N ASN A 117 7.54 -8.17 16.81
CA ASN A 117 6.32 -8.99 16.71
C ASN A 117 5.46 -8.74 15.45
N LYS A 118 6.08 -8.63 14.27
CA LYS A 118 5.42 -8.32 12.97
C LYS A 118 4.83 -6.90 12.85
N ILE A 119 5.11 -6.04 13.84
CA ILE A 119 4.72 -4.64 13.84
C ILE A 119 5.97 -3.80 13.58
N ILE A 120 5.91 -2.98 12.53
CA ILE A 120 6.96 -2.00 12.22
C ILE A 120 6.43 -0.63 12.59
N ILE A 121 7.17 0.08 13.43
CA ILE A 121 6.88 1.46 13.81
C ILE A 121 7.96 2.34 13.20
N GLY A 122 7.55 3.25 12.32
CA GLY A 122 8.41 4.28 11.74
C GLY A 122 8.04 5.64 12.29
N ARG A 123 9.02 6.44 12.70
CA ARG A 123 8.84 7.83 13.14
C ARG A 123 9.68 8.79 12.32
N LYS A 124 9.11 9.93 11.99
CA LYS A 124 9.81 11.03 11.33
C LYS A 124 9.44 12.34 12.00
N SER A 125 10.42 13.19 12.28
CA SER A 125 10.14 14.48 12.89
C SER A 125 9.33 15.36 11.94
N LEU A 126 8.49 16.20 12.55
CA LEU A 126 7.80 17.31 11.90
C LEU A 126 8.41 18.60 12.47
N GLU A 127 9.71 18.79 12.22
CA GLU A 127 10.39 20.03 12.62
C GLU A 127 10.18 21.09 11.55
N VAL A 128 9.35 22.08 11.87
CA VAL A 128 9.34 23.34 11.12
C VAL A 128 9.06 24.51 12.06
N ASP A 129 9.77 25.63 11.93
CA ASP A 129 9.43 26.94 12.49
C ASP A 129 8.85 26.93 13.91
N GLY A 130 9.52 26.22 14.84
CA GLY A 130 9.15 26.17 16.26
C GLY A 130 8.10 25.13 16.64
N TYR A 131 7.63 24.31 15.70
CA TYR A 131 6.81 23.14 16.00
C TYR A 131 7.62 21.97 16.52
N GLU A 132 7.18 21.39 17.62
CA GLU A 132 7.64 20.09 18.09
C GLU A 132 6.56 19.05 17.81
N GLY A 133 6.88 18.09 16.94
CA GLY A 133 5.94 17.06 16.54
C GLY A 133 6.60 15.93 15.80
N TYR A 134 5.85 14.86 15.60
CA TYR A 134 6.29 13.73 14.81
C TYR A 134 5.13 13.12 14.04
N PHE A 135 5.51 12.52 12.93
CA PHE A 135 4.70 11.61 12.15
C PHE A 135 5.14 10.19 12.49
N GLU A 136 4.20 9.37 12.95
CA GLU A 136 4.40 7.96 13.24
C GLU A 136 3.54 7.12 12.29
N VAL A 137 4.13 6.06 11.77
CA VAL A 137 3.44 5.01 11.03
C VAL A 137 3.60 3.70 11.79
N ILE A 138 2.49 2.98 11.96
CA ILE A 138 2.44 1.64 12.54
C ILE A 138 1.96 0.72 11.42
N LEU A 139 2.78 -0.28 11.09
CA LEU A 139 2.54 -1.22 9.99
C LEU A 139 2.46 -2.62 10.56
N GLU A 140 1.29 -3.23 10.50
CA GLU A 140 1.06 -4.60 10.96
C GLU A 140 1.12 -5.55 9.77
N LYS A 141 2.09 -6.46 9.78
CA LYS A 141 2.35 -7.35 8.65
C LYS A 141 1.37 -8.52 8.60
N ASN A 142 0.71 -8.67 7.45
CA ASN A 142 -0.10 -9.82 7.07
C ASN A 142 0.39 -10.40 5.73
N GLU A 143 1.24 -11.42 5.80
CA GLU A 143 1.91 -12.03 4.64
C GLU A 143 2.69 -11.02 3.78
N ALA A 144 2.19 -10.75 2.55
CA ALA A 144 2.75 -9.81 1.58
C ALA A 144 2.24 -8.36 1.77
N TRP A 145 1.27 -8.18 2.67
CA TRP A 145 0.52 -6.94 2.89
C TRP A 145 0.80 -6.38 4.29
N TYR A 146 0.54 -5.09 4.46
CA TYR A 146 0.63 -4.43 5.76
C TYR A 146 -0.61 -3.57 5.97
N VAL A 147 -1.27 -3.75 7.12
CA VAL A 147 -2.28 -2.81 7.60
C VAL A 147 -1.55 -1.56 8.09
N MET A 148 -1.93 -0.40 7.56
CA MET A 148 -1.25 0.85 7.80
C MET A 148 -2.07 1.77 8.69
N HIS A 149 -1.52 2.10 9.86
CA HIS A 149 -2.03 3.13 10.75
C HIS A 149 -1.05 4.30 10.78
N VAL A 150 -1.58 5.51 10.76
CA VAL A 150 -0.81 6.75 10.87
C VAL A 150 -1.24 7.49 12.10
N LYS A 151 -0.26 7.98 12.84
CA LYS A 151 -0.42 8.82 14.01
C LYS A 151 0.41 10.08 13.87
N ILE A 152 -0.21 11.22 14.05
CA ILE A 152 0.45 12.52 13.97
C ILE A 152 0.32 13.17 15.32
N LYS A 153 1.45 13.62 15.88
CA LYS A 153 1.48 14.44 17.08
C LYS A 153 2.13 15.78 16.79
N ILE A 154 1.46 16.85 17.20
CA ILE A 154 1.94 18.23 17.07
C ILE A 154 1.70 18.93 18.39
N ILE A 155 2.69 19.68 18.85
CA ILE A 155 2.60 20.61 19.97
C ILE A 155 2.54 22.02 19.38
N GLU A 156 1.47 22.76 19.69
CA GLU A 156 1.29 24.15 19.25
C GLU A 156 0.77 25.02 20.40
N SER A 157 1.56 26.04 20.73
CA SER A 157 1.32 26.99 21.82
C SER A 157 0.41 28.17 21.44
N ASP A 158 0.19 28.43 20.15
CA ASP A 158 -0.79 29.41 19.67
C ASP A 158 -2.14 28.72 19.42
N PHE A 159 -3.14 29.05 20.23
CA PHE A 159 -4.49 28.47 20.11
C PHE A 159 -5.16 28.67 18.74
N ASN A 160 -4.96 29.82 18.09
CA ASN A 160 -5.55 30.08 16.77
C ASN A 160 -4.88 29.22 15.69
N LYS A 161 -3.55 29.09 15.78
CA LYS A 161 -2.77 28.26 14.86
C LYS A 161 -3.06 26.78 15.08
N TYR A 162 -3.14 26.34 16.34
CA TYR A 162 -3.60 25.01 16.75
C TYR A 162 -4.96 24.66 16.13
N ARG A 163 -5.95 25.54 16.29
CA ARG A 163 -7.30 25.32 15.74
C ARG A 163 -7.30 25.20 14.21
N ARG A 164 -6.49 26.02 13.52
CA ARG A 164 -6.34 25.97 12.07
C ARG A 164 -5.72 24.65 11.60
N ILE A 165 -4.62 24.23 12.21
CA ILE A 165 -3.93 22.98 11.89
C ILE A 165 -4.88 21.79 12.11
N ARG A 166 -5.56 21.76 13.27
CA ARG A 166 -6.55 20.74 13.61
C ARG A 166 -7.60 20.58 12.53
N LEU A 167 -8.25 21.67 12.10
CA LEU A 167 -9.30 21.63 11.08
C LEU A 167 -8.78 21.12 9.74
N ARG A 168 -7.64 21.63 9.28
CA ARG A 168 -7.03 21.21 8.01
C ARG A 168 -6.59 19.75 8.02
N LEU A 169 -5.98 19.28 9.11
CA LEU A 169 -5.61 17.87 9.24
C LEU A 169 -6.84 16.95 9.26
N GLN A 170 -7.93 17.38 9.92
CA GLN A 170 -9.20 16.65 9.91
C GLN A 170 -9.77 16.53 8.49
N GLU A 171 -9.72 17.59 7.70
CA GLU A 171 -10.22 17.61 6.32
C GLU A 171 -9.42 16.67 5.41
N ILE A 172 -8.08 16.67 5.54
CA ILE A 172 -7.19 15.88 4.67
C ILE A 172 -7.23 14.39 5.00
N LEU A 173 -7.17 14.04 6.30
CA LEU A 173 -6.96 12.67 6.72
C LEU A 173 -8.25 11.97 7.16
N ARG A 174 -9.31 12.73 7.49
CA ARG A 174 -10.59 12.20 7.99
C ARG A 174 -10.44 11.23 9.17
N GLY A 175 -9.34 11.36 9.91
CA GLY A 175 -9.01 10.51 11.05
C GLY A 175 -9.77 10.89 12.32
N LYS A 176 -9.65 10.03 13.33
CA LYS A 176 -10.12 10.35 14.66
C LYS A 176 -9.13 11.32 15.31
N ILE A 177 -9.67 12.40 15.87
CA ILE A 177 -8.87 13.40 16.57
C ILE A 177 -9.07 13.18 18.06
N ASP A 178 -7.96 13.00 18.77
CA ASP A 178 -7.90 13.02 20.23
C ASP A 178 -6.99 14.19 20.63
N ASP A 179 -7.62 15.26 21.11
CA ASP A 179 -6.98 16.57 21.19
C ASP A 179 -7.12 17.20 22.58
N GLN A 180 -5.98 17.56 23.16
CA GLN A 180 -5.88 18.22 24.46
C GLN A 180 -4.86 19.34 24.31
N TYR A 181 -5.33 20.56 24.03
CA TYR A 181 -4.46 21.73 23.85
C TYR A 181 -3.40 21.82 24.97
N PRO A 182 -2.10 22.01 24.65
CA PRO A 182 -1.52 22.33 23.33
C PRO A 182 -1.17 21.12 22.44
N PHE A 183 -1.57 19.90 22.83
CA PHE A 183 -1.26 18.66 22.14
C PHE A 183 -2.37 18.26 21.16
N LEU A 184 -2.02 18.20 19.89
CA LEU A 184 -2.88 17.65 18.84
C LEU A 184 -2.41 16.23 18.50
N THR A 185 -3.29 15.24 18.70
CA THR A 185 -3.07 13.87 18.20
C THR A 185 -4.15 13.53 17.17
N LEU A 186 -3.72 13.06 16.00
CA LEU A 186 -4.62 12.52 14.97
C LEU A 186 -4.20 11.10 14.65
N GLU A 187 -5.18 10.20 14.62
CA GLU A 187 -4.99 8.79 14.26
C GLU A 187 -5.91 8.40 13.11
N VAL A 188 -5.35 7.69 12.12
CA VAL A 188 -6.09 7.22 10.96
C VAL A 188 -5.59 5.83 10.53
N GLU A 189 -6.54 4.92 10.32
CA GLU A 189 -6.29 3.66 9.61
C GLU A 189 -6.49 3.90 8.12
N LEU A 190 -5.48 3.56 7.32
CA LEU A 190 -5.47 3.83 5.88
C LEU A 190 -5.79 2.60 5.05
N GLY A 191 -5.89 1.42 5.67
CA GLY A 191 -6.13 0.14 5.01
C GLY A 191 -4.86 -0.69 4.79
N GLU A 192 -4.94 -1.65 3.88
CA GLU A 192 -3.88 -2.61 3.59
C GLU A 192 -3.14 -2.30 2.29
N TYR A 193 -1.80 -2.40 2.33
CA TYR A 193 -0.92 -2.04 1.22
C TYR A 193 0.27 -2.97 1.10
N ILE A 194 0.82 -3.09 -0.11
CA ILE A 194 2.15 -3.69 -0.32
C ILE A 194 3.27 -2.64 -0.14
N VAL A 195 4.50 -3.09 0.08
CA VAL A 195 5.67 -2.22 0.34
C VAL A 195 5.80 -1.01 -0.60
N PRO A 196 5.73 -1.16 -1.94
CA PRO A 196 5.82 0.00 -2.85
C PRO A 196 4.69 1.02 -2.65
N GLU A 197 3.49 0.56 -2.34
CA GLU A 197 2.33 1.42 -2.11
C GLU A 197 2.44 2.16 -0.79
N ILE A 198 2.90 1.49 0.28
CA ILE A 198 3.18 2.11 1.58
C ILE A 198 4.14 3.28 1.41
N LEU A 199 5.26 3.06 0.72
CA LEU A 199 6.29 4.09 0.54
C LEU A 199 5.77 5.30 -0.23
N LYS A 200 4.94 5.08 -1.25
CA LYS A 200 4.31 6.17 -2.00
C LYS A 200 3.28 6.91 -1.15
N LYS A 201 2.44 6.16 -0.44
CA LYS A 201 1.37 6.71 0.41
C LYS A 201 1.94 7.53 1.56
N LEU A 202 3.04 7.07 2.15
CA LEU A 202 3.74 7.78 3.20
C LEU A 202 4.29 9.12 2.72
N ASP A 203 4.93 9.17 1.55
CA ASP A 203 5.40 10.44 0.99
C ASP A 203 4.23 11.41 0.75
N GLU A 204 3.17 10.94 0.08
CA GLU A 204 1.99 11.75 -0.21
C GLU A 204 1.33 12.32 1.05
N ILE A 205 1.24 11.52 2.12
CA ILE A 205 0.63 11.94 3.38
C ILE A 205 1.57 12.87 4.15
N TYR A 206 2.84 12.51 4.26
CA TYR A 206 3.83 13.33 4.98
C TYR A 206 3.94 14.72 4.36
N ASP A 207 3.98 14.83 3.03
CA ASP A 207 4.03 16.11 2.33
C ASP A 207 2.76 16.96 2.55
N LYS A 208 1.58 16.33 2.54
CA LYS A 208 0.32 17.02 2.86
C LYS A 208 0.29 17.53 4.29
N VAL A 209 0.69 16.70 5.26
CA VAL A 209 0.75 17.06 6.68
C VAL A 209 1.74 18.21 6.88
N ARG A 210 2.94 18.09 6.29
CA ARG A 210 3.95 19.14 6.33
C ARG A 210 3.39 20.45 5.74
N GLY A 211 2.73 20.40 4.58
CA GLY A 211 2.10 21.57 3.97
C GLY A 211 1.06 22.26 4.87
N VAL A 212 0.32 21.50 5.68
CA VAL A 212 -0.63 22.06 6.67
C VAL A 212 0.08 22.73 7.84
N VAL A 213 1.17 22.15 8.32
CA VAL A 213 1.95 22.71 9.43
C VAL A 213 2.71 23.98 8.99
N LEU A 214 3.12 24.04 7.71
CA LEU A 214 3.87 25.16 7.12
C LEU A 214 3.04 26.40 6.78
N GLY A 215 1.73 26.28 6.52
CA GLY A 215 0.89 27.36 5.95
C GLY A 215 -0.22 27.85 6.86
#